data_AF-A0A7V7QAG7-F1
#
_entry.id   AF-A0A7V7QAG7-F1
#
_cell.length_a   1.000
_cell.length_b   1.000
_cell.length_c   1.000
_cell.angle_alpha   90.00
_cell.angle_beta   90.00
_cell.angle_gamma   90.00
#
_symmetry.space_group_name_H-M   'P 1'
#
loop_
_entity.id
_entity.type
_entity.pdbx_description
1 polymer ?
#
loop_
_entity_poly.entity_id
_entity_poly.type
_entity_poly.pdbx_seq_one_letter_code
_entity_poly.pdbx_strand_id
1 'polypeptide(L)'
;MKKRLFHRGYLIENSDGDPDHWKAAINLNAISGRLSDIKKSIDWWCDMKTFMPPERFNTVAKPQAQYQTQEYRGFKLINDSGKPNEWYITLRGQLLKGSTAAIKQYLDKVLLQLAAQKK
;
A
#
# COMPACT_ATOMS: atom_id res chain seq x y z
N MET A 1 11.18 7.77 24.22
CA MET A 1 10.52 9.09 24.44
C MET A 1 9.02 8.86 24.38
N LYS A 2 8.25 9.32 25.37
CA LYS A 2 6.79 9.18 25.35
C LYS A 2 6.22 10.09 24.25
N LYS A 3 5.50 9.52 23.28
CA LYS A 3 4.82 10.29 22.23
C LYS A 3 3.34 10.42 22.60
N ARG A 4 2.78 11.60 22.40
CA ARG A 4 1.37 11.91 22.69
C ARG A 4 0.77 12.61 21.49
N LEU A 5 -0.43 12.22 21.13
CA LEU A 5 -1.18 12.76 20.01
C LEU A 5 -2.62 13.02 20.46
N PHE A 6 -3.22 14.08 19.95
CA PHE A 6 -4.65 14.33 20.11
C PHE A 6 -5.37 14.04 18.79
N HIS A 7 -6.47 13.28 18.86
CA HIS A 7 -7.31 12.96 17.71
C HIS A 7 -8.79 13.07 18.10
N ARG A 8 -9.53 13.96 17.44
CA ARG A 8 -10.98 14.22 17.69
C ARG A 8 -11.35 14.39 19.17
N GLY A 9 -10.48 15.02 19.95
CA GLY A 9 -10.69 15.26 21.38
C GLY A 9 -10.24 14.12 22.30
N TYR A 10 -9.72 13.02 21.76
CA TYR A 10 -9.16 11.90 22.52
C TYR A 10 -7.63 11.95 22.55
N LEU A 11 -7.05 11.68 23.72
CA LEU A 11 -5.61 11.56 23.91
C LEU A 11 -5.17 10.14 23.53
N ILE A 12 -4.18 10.06 22.63
CA ILE A 12 -3.50 8.84 22.22
C ILE A 12 -2.05 8.93 22.70
N GLU A 13 -1.61 7.97 23.49
CA GLU A 13 -0.27 7.91 24.06
C GLU A 13 0.50 6.70 23.54
N ASN A 14 1.81 6.85 23.46
CA ASN A 14 2.74 5.78 23.15
C ASN A 14 3.94 5.90 24.08
N SER A 15 4.11 4.90 24.93
CA SER A 15 5.13 4.87 25.98
C SER A 15 6.47 4.37 25.48
N ASP A 16 6.46 3.42 24.55
CA ASP A 16 7.61 2.62 24.14
C ASP A 16 8.29 3.16 22.88
N GLY A 17 7.62 4.04 22.13
CA GLY A 17 8.09 4.57 20.85
C GLY A 17 7.85 3.62 19.67
N ASP A 18 7.31 2.43 19.92
CA ASP A 18 6.97 1.42 18.92
C ASP A 18 5.69 1.81 18.15
N PRO A 19 5.68 1.76 16.80
CA PRO A 19 4.55 2.20 15.99
C PRO A 19 3.27 1.37 16.17
N ASP A 20 3.36 0.16 16.73
CA ASP A 20 2.25 -0.77 16.97
C ASP A 20 1.71 -0.71 18.40
N HIS A 21 2.39 -0.02 19.33
CA HIS A 21 2.00 0.10 20.75
C HIS A 21 1.46 1.49 21.12
N TRP A 22 0.39 1.92 20.46
CA TRP A 22 -0.37 3.09 20.87
C TRP A 22 -1.49 2.70 21.84
N LYS A 23 -1.89 3.62 22.71
CA LYS A 23 -2.95 3.44 23.70
C LYS A 23 -3.85 4.68 23.74
N ALA A 24 -5.15 4.48 23.87
CA ALA A 24 -6.12 5.56 24.06
C ALA A 24 -7.26 5.08 24.97
N ALA A 25 -8.05 6.01 25.49
CA ALA A 25 -9.23 5.69 26.28
C ALA A 25 -10.48 6.26 25.62
N ILE A 26 -11.42 5.40 25.23
CA ILE A 26 -12.73 5.80 24.67
C ILE A 26 -13.82 5.37 25.63
N ASN A 27 -14.51 6.34 26.25
CA ASN A 27 -15.69 6.09 27.08
C ASN A 27 -15.48 4.95 28.10
N LEU A 28 -14.45 5.09 28.96
CA LEU A 28 -14.01 4.11 29.98
C LEU A 28 -13.33 2.83 29.44
N ASN A 29 -13.29 2.62 28.13
CA ASN A 29 -12.56 1.49 27.54
C ASN A 29 -11.14 1.93 27.17
N ALA A 30 -10.14 1.30 27.78
CA ALA A 30 -8.76 1.41 27.34
C ALA A 30 -8.55 0.54 26.10
N ILE A 31 -8.11 1.17 25.01
CA ILE A 31 -7.80 0.49 23.75
C ILE A 31 -6.31 0.60 23.45
N SER A 32 -5.75 -0.45 22.87
CA SER A 32 -4.35 -0.50 22.46
C SER A 32 -4.18 -1.14 21.09
N GLY A 33 -3.15 -0.73 20.35
CA GLY A 33 -2.82 -1.26 19.03
C GLY A 33 -2.14 -0.22 18.15
N ARG A 34 -2.19 -0.43 16.83
CA ARG A 34 -1.62 0.49 15.84
C ARG A 34 -2.30 1.85 15.89
N LEU A 35 -1.53 2.91 15.64
CA LEU A 35 -2.04 4.28 15.60
C LEU A 35 -3.23 4.45 14.63
N SER A 36 -3.14 3.84 13.45
CA SER A 36 -4.19 3.88 12.43
C SER A 36 -5.49 3.25 12.90
N ASP A 37 -5.43 2.16 13.64
CA ASP A 37 -6.61 1.41 14.08
C ASP A 37 -7.26 2.07 15.29
N ILE A 38 -6.46 2.64 16.19
CA ILE A 38 -6.96 3.49 17.28
C ILE A 38 -7.67 4.73 16.75
N LYS A 39 -7.10 5.41 15.76
CA LYS A 39 -7.75 6.57 15.13
C LYS A 39 -9.11 6.19 14.54
N LYS A 40 -9.19 5.10 13.78
CA LYS A 40 -10.46 4.58 13.23
C LYS A 40 -11.48 4.24 14.32
N SER A 41 -11.04 3.63 15.42
CA SER A 41 -11.89 3.33 16.58
C SER A 41 -12.47 4.61 17.21
N ILE A 42 -11.65 5.65 17.36
CA ILE A 42 -12.08 6.98 17.84
C ILE A 42 -13.05 7.63 16.84
N ASP A 43 -12.74 7.61 15.55
CA ASP A 43 -13.61 8.14 14.50
C ASP A 43 -14.98 7.46 14.53
N TRP A 44 -15.00 6.13 14.57
CA TRP A 44 -16.22 5.34 14.65
C TRP A 44 -17.04 5.67 15.90
N TRP A 45 -16.38 5.83 17.05
CA TRP A 45 -17.05 6.25 18.27
C TRP A 45 -17.67 7.65 18.13
N CYS A 46 -16.92 8.61 17.57
CA CYS A 46 -17.41 9.97 17.38
C CYS A 46 -18.61 10.02 16.42
N ASP A 47 -18.57 9.24 15.34
CA ASP A 47 -19.58 9.27 14.26
C ASP A 47 -20.79 8.39 14.57
N MET A 48 -20.58 7.15 15.03
CA MET A 48 -21.63 6.15 15.25
C MET A 48 -22.09 6.05 16.71
N LYS A 49 -21.44 6.76 17.65
CA LYS A 49 -21.71 6.69 19.11
C LYS A 49 -21.72 5.26 19.66
N THR A 50 -21.01 4.36 19.00
CA THR A 50 -20.96 2.93 19.30
C THR A 50 -19.50 2.54 19.46
N PHE A 51 -19.19 1.76 20.50
CA PHE A 51 -17.82 1.31 20.73
C PHE A 51 -17.44 0.22 19.73
N MET A 52 -16.34 0.43 19.01
CA MET A 52 -15.74 -0.56 18.11
C MET A 52 -14.27 -0.74 18.47
N PRO A 53 -13.84 -1.93 18.94
CA PRO A 53 -12.45 -2.15 19.33
C PRO A 53 -11.50 -2.04 18.12
N PRO A 54 -10.25 -1.55 18.32
CA PRO A 54 -9.29 -1.32 17.23
C PRO A 54 -8.96 -2.61 16.46
N GLU A 55 -9.01 -3.78 17.12
CA GLU A 55 -8.77 -5.09 16.50
C GLU A 55 -9.76 -5.42 15.38
N ARG A 56 -10.98 -4.87 15.40
CA ARG A 56 -11.98 -5.07 14.33
C ARG A 56 -11.60 -4.35 13.05
N PHE A 57 -10.79 -3.28 13.15
CA PHE A 57 -10.22 -2.56 12.02
C PHE A 57 -8.92 -3.19 11.49
N ASN A 58 -8.40 -4.22 12.16
CA ASN A 58 -7.30 -5.06 11.68
C ASN A 58 -7.74 -5.98 10.52
N THR A 59 -8.96 -5.83 10.01
CA THR A 59 -9.43 -6.49 8.80
C THR A 59 -8.68 -5.93 7.59
N VAL A 60 -7.56 -6.58 7.30
CA VAL A 60 -6.82 -6.54 6.04
C VAL A 60 -6.47 -5.11 5.65
N ALA A 61 -5.28 -4.66 6.04
CA ALA A 61 -4.58 -3.70 5.22
C ALA A 61 -4.59 -4.28 3.80
N LYS A 62 -5.52 -3.81 2.94
CA LYS A 62 -5.47 -4.08 1.51
C LYS A 62 -4.02 -3.75 1.14
N PRO A 63 -3.25 -4.69 0.58
CA PRO A 63 -1.86 -4.42 0.26
C PRO A 63 -1.87 -3.12 -0.53
N GLN A 64 -1.29 -2.09 0.10
CA GLN A 64 -1.20 -0.77 -0.48
C GLN A 64 -0.52 -1.01 -1.82
N ALA A 65 -1.22 -0.67 -2.91
CA ALA A 65 -0.84 -1.07 -4.26
C ALA A 65 0.65 -0.82 -4.44
N GLN A 66 1.43 -1.90 -4.39
CA GLN A 66 2.85 -1.80 -4.14
C GLN A 66 3.46 -1.43 -5.47
N TYR A 67 3.90 -0.18 -5.58
CA TYR A 67 4.62 0.32 -6.74
C TYR A 67 5.83 -0.59 -6.96
N GLN A 68 5.74 -1.41 -8.01
CA GLN A 68 6.76 -2.37 -8.37
C GLN A 68 7.39 -1.91 -9.68
N THR A 69 8.72 -1.89 -9.70
CA THR A 69 9.49 -1.61 -10.90
C THR A 69 10.44 -2.77 -11.14
N GLN A 70 10.50 -3.26 -12.38
CA GLN A 70 11.41 -4.32 -12.79
C GLN A 70 12.10 -3.92 -14.09
N GLU A 71 13.41 -4.16 -14.18
CA GLU A 71 14.15 -3.97 -15.42
C GLU A 71 14.24 -5.28 -16.20
N TYR A 72 14.01 -5.24 -17.51
CA TYR A 72 14.11 -6.39 -18.39
C TYR A 72 14.72 -6.00 -19.73
N ARG A 73 15.92 -6.51 -20.02
CA ARG A 73 16.67 -6.26 -21.27
C ARG A 73 16.79 -4.77 -21.61
N GLY A 74 17.00 -3.94 -20.58
CA GLY A 74 17.11 -2.48 -20.71
C GLY A 74 15.77 -1.72 -20.74
N PHE A 75 14.63 -2.41 -20.62
CA PHE A 75 13.31 -1.77 -20.52
C PHE A 75 12.80 -1.77 -19.07
N LYS A 76 12.18 -0.66 -18.67
CA LYS A 76 11.61 -0.48 -17.33
C LYS A 76 10.13 -0.88 -17.34
N LEU A 77 9.81 -1.99 -16.68
CA LEU A 77 8.45 -2.46 -16.39
C LEU A 77 7.98 -1.83 -15.08
N ILE A 78 6.80 -1.23 -15.09
CA ILE A 78 6.22 -0.57 -13.92
C ILE A 78 4.84 -1.19 -13.64
N ASN A 79 4.51 -1.31 -12.36
CA ASN A 79 3.21 -1.75 -11.88
C ASN A 79 2.82 -0.95 -10.65
N ASP A 80 1.94 0.04 -10.84
CA ASP A 80 1.40 0.86 -9.77
C ASP A 80 0.28 0.16 -8.99
N SER A 81 -0.40 -0.81 -9.60
CA SER A 81 -1.59 -1.46 -9.04
C SER A 81 -1.27 -2.62 -8.08
N GLY A 82 -0.05 -3.15 -8.12
CA GLY A 82 0.33 -4.36 -7.40
C GLY A 82 -0.34 -5.66 -7.90
N LYS A 83 -1.16 -5.59 -8.96
CA LYS A 83 -1.82 -6.76 -9.55
C LYS A 83 -0.93 -7.41 -10.61
N PRO A 84 -0.87 -8.75 -10.71
CA PRO A 84 0.05 -9.44 -11.63
C PRO A 84 -0.18 -9.14 -13.13
N ASN A 85 -1.37 -8.65 -13.51
CA ASN A 85 -1.74 -8.39 -14.91
C ASN A 85 -1.78 -6.90 -15.29
N GLU A 86 -1.30 -6.00 -14.41
CA GLU A 86 -1.33 -4.56 -14.64
C GLU A 86 0.05 -3.94 -14.81
N TRP A 87 0.99 -4.70 -15.38
CA TRP A 87 2.30 -4.16 -15.72
C TRP A 87 2.22 -3.35 -17.00
N TYR A 88 3.07 -2.33 -17.10
CA TYR A 88 3.24 -1.57 -18.33
C TYR A 88 4.69 -1.19 -18.59
N ILE A 89 4.99 -0.94 -19.86
CA ILE A 89 6.25 -0.39 -20.35
C ILE A 89 5.99 0.73 -21.33
N THR A 90 6.97 1.63 -21.47
CA THR A 90 6.98 2.61 -22.55
C THR A 90 8.02 2.19 -23.58
N LEU A 91 7.57 1.87 -24.80
CA LEU A 91 8.43 1.50 -25.92
C LEU A 91 8.23 2.51 -27.05
N ARG A 92 9.26 3.30 -27.38
CA ARG A 92 9.23 4.28 -28.49
C ARG A 92 8.02 5.24 -28.44
N GLY A 93 7.64 5.67 -27.24
CA GLY A 93 6.48 6.54 -27.04
C GLY A 93 5.12 5.83 -26.99
N GLN A 94 5.07 4.51 -27.17
CA GLN A 94 3.86 3.72 -27.00
C GLN A 94 3.83 3.03 -25.63
N LEU A 95 2.68 3.11 -24.96
CA LEU A 95 2.43 2.41 -23.71
C LEU A 95 1.90 1.01 -24.01
N LEU A 96 2.62 -0.02 -23.57
CA LEU A 96 2.18 -1.40 -23.64
C LEU A 96 1.82 -1.87 -22.24
N LYS A 97 0.56 -2.29 -22.04
CA LYS A 97 0.05 -2.80 -20.78
C LYS A 97 -0.29 -4.29 -20.91
N GLY A 98 0.00 -5.08 -19.88
CA GLY A 98 -0.35 -6.50 -19.84
C GLY A 98 0.29 -7.26 -18.68
N SER A 99 0.27 -8.59 -18.77
CA SER A 99 1.02 -9.44 -17.85
C SER A 99 2.52 -9.37 -18.15
N THR A 100 3.35 -9.61 -17.14
CA THR A 100 4.82 -9.60 -17.29
C THR A 100 5.28 -10.56 -18.38
N ALA A 101 4.67 -11.75 -18.49
CA ALA A 101 5.00 -12.75 -19.50
C ALA A 101 4.72 -12.24 -20.92
N ALA A 102 3.55 -11.63 -21.16
CA ALA A 102 3.17 -11.11 -22.46
C ALA A 102 4.10 -9.96 -22.90
N ILE A 103 4.42 -9.04 -21.96
CA ILE A 103 5.33 -7.93 -22.23
C ILE A 103 6.74 -8.45 -22.58
N LYS A 104 7.26 -9.43 -21.82
CA LYS A 104 8.57 -10.03 -22.08
C LYS A 104 8.63 -10.73 -23.44
N GLN A 105 7.59 -11.50 -23.80
CA GLN A 105 7.51 -12.16 -25.11
C GLN A 105 7.43 -11.15 -26.26
N TYR A 106 6.68 -10.06 -26.08
CA TYR A 106 6.60 -9.00 -27.08
C TYR A 106 7.95 -8.32 -27.28
N LEU A 107 8.65 -7.98 -26.19
CA LEU A 107 9.99 -7.41 -26.25
C LEU A 107 11.00 -8.32 -26.93
N ASP A 108 10.97 -9.63 -26.64
CA ASP A 108 11.85 -10.61 -27.29
C ASP A 108 11.65 -10.64 -28.82
N LYS A 109 10.39 -10.67 -29.28
CA LYS A 109 10.06 -10.60 -30.71
C LYS A 109 10.53 -9.31 -31.36
N VAL A 110 10.31 -8.17 -30.71
CA VAL A 110 10.74 -6.85 -31.23
C VAL A 110 12.27 -6.79 -31.33
N LEU A 111 12.99 -7.29 -30.33
CA LEU A 111 14.46 -7.34 -30.35
C LEU A 111 14.99 -8.23 -31.48
N LEU A 112 14.38 -9.40 -31.71
CA LEU A 112 14.72 -10.29 -32.83
C LEU A 112 14.48 -9.62 -34.18
N GLN A 113 13.35 -8.95 -34.37
CA GLN A 113 13.05 -8.22 -35.61
C GLN A 113 14.05 -7.08 -35.86
N LEU A 114 14.44 -6.34 -34.82
CA LEU A 114 15.41 -5.26 -34.94
C LEU A 114 16.82 -5.78 -35.25
N ALA A 115 17.20 -6.92 -34.68
CA ALA A 115 18.46 -7.58 -35.00
C ALA A 115 18.49 -8.09 -36.45
N ALA A 116 17.37 -8.61 -36.95
CA ALA A 116 17.24 -9.07 -38.33
C ALA A 116 17.29 -7.93 -39.36
N GLN A 117 16.77 -6.74 -39.04
CA GLN A 117 16.81 -5.56 -39.92
C GLN A 117 18.17 -4.86 -39.98
N LYS A 118 19.09 -5.18 -39.06
CA LYS A 118 20.47 -4.62 -39.06
C LYS A 118 21.48 -5.48 -39.83
N LYS A 119 21.06 -6.59 -40.41
CA LYS A 119 21.83 -7.39 -41.38
C LYS A 119 21.41 -7.01 -42.80
#